data_AF-A0A5K1G7J5-F1
#
_entry.id   AF-A0A5K1G7J5-F1
#
_cell.length_a   1.000
_cell.length_b   1.000
_cell.length_c   1.000
_cell.angle_alpha   90.00
_cell.angle_beta   90.00
_cell.angle_gamma   90.00
#
_symmetry.space_group_name_H-M   'P 1'
#
loop_
_entity.id
_entity.type
_entity.pdbx_description
1 polymer ?
#
loop_
_entity_poly.entity_id
_entity_poly.type
_entity_poly.pdbx_seq_one_letter_code
_entity_poly.pdbx_strand_id
1 'polypeptide(L)' 'PPFLRYGKYCGLLYTGCPGEPPCDGLDACCQKHDACVQAKQ' A
#
# COMPACT_ATOMS: atom_id res chain seq x y z
N PRO A 1 -14.67 -2.19 -13.29
CA PRO A 1 -13.20 -2.09 -13.55
C PRO A 1 -12.40 -2.02 -12.23
N PRO A 2 -11.21 -2.64 -12.14
CA PRO A 2 -10.51 -2.81 -10.87
C PRO A 2 -9.70 -1.55 -10.50
N PHE A 3 -10.39 -0.49 -10.07
CA PHE A 3 -9.78 0.79 -9.69
C PHE A 3 -9.88 1.06 -8.19
N LEU A 4 -9.63 0.04 -7.35
CA LEU A 4 -9.57 0.25 -5.91
C LEU A 4 -8.32 1.05 -5.57
N ARG A 5 -8.55 2.21 -4.96
CA ARG A 5 -7.54 3.03 -4.29
C ARG A 5 -8.09 3.39 -2.93
N TYR A 6 -7.54 2.77 -1.90
CA TYR A 6 -7.92 2.99 -0.52
C TYR A 6 -6.70 3.33 0.31
N GLY A 7 -6.85 4.28 1.23
CA GLY A 7 -5.73 4.76 2.03
C GLY A 7 -4.63 5.32 1.13
N LYS A 8 -3.37 5.03 1.47
CA LYS A 8 -2.19 5.42 0.70
C LYS A 8 -1.52 4.23 0.01
N TYR A 9 -1.80 3.01 0.46
CA TYR A 9 -1.08 1.80 0.07
C TYR A 9 -1.98 0.72 -0.54
N CYS A 10 -3.30 0.78 -0.39
CA CYS A 10 -4.17 -0.27 -0.93
C CYS A 10 -4.59 0.03 -2.38
N GLY A 11 -3.92 -0.59 -3.35
CA GLY A 11 -4.32 -0.58 -4.76
C GLY A 11 -3.30 -1.22 -5.70
N LEU A 12 -3.72 -1.55 -6.92
CA LEU A 12 -2.81 -2.10 -7.94
C LEU A 12 -1.91 -0.99 -8.50
N LEU A 13 -0.59 -1.21 -8.47
CA LEU A 13 0.42 -0.22 -8.88
C LEU A 13 0.22 1.15 -8.19
N TYR A 14 -0.29 1.12 -6.96
CA TYR A 14 -0.61 2.27 -6.14
C TYR A 14 0.00 2.07 -4.77
N THR A 15 0.92 2.95 -4.38
CA THR A 15 1.61 2.86 -3.09
C THR A 15 1.99 4.26 -2.60
N GLY A 16 2.19 4.40 -1.29
CA GLY A 16 2.52 5.66 -0.65
C GLY A 16 4.01 6.00 -0.69
N CYS A 17 4.34 7.25 -0.39
CA CYS A 17 5.73 7.70 -0.29
C CYS A 17 6.43 7.12 0.96
N PRO A 18 7.78 7.03 0.97
CA PRO A 18 8.53 6.64 2.17
C PRO A 18 8.25 7.59 3.35
N GLY A 19 8.00 7.01 4.52
CA GLY A 19 7.76 7.78 5.75
C GLY A 19 6.31 8.25 5.96
N GLU A 20 5.43 8.06 4.98
CA GLU A 20 4.00 8.33 5.16
C GLU A 20 3.37 7.30 6.13
N PRO A 21 2.67 7.73 7.20
CA PRO A 21 1.95 6.80 8.04
C PRO A 21 0.69 6.28 7.31
N PRO A 22 0.32 5.00 7.48
CA PRO A 22 -0.91 4.44 6.92
C PRO A 22 -2.14 5.13 7.50
N CYS A 23 -3.20 5.24 6.70
CA CYS A 23 -4.45 5.91 7.09
C CYS A 23 -5.21 5.17 8.21
N ASP A 24 -5.14 3.83 8.21
CA ASP A 24 -5.78 2.96 9.19
C ASP A 24 -5.08 1.59 9.28
N GLY A 25 -5.67 0.65 10.02
CA GLY A 25 -5.13 -0.70 10.16
C GLY A 25 -5.15 -1.54 8.87
N LEU A 26 -6.08 -1.27 7.95
CA LEU A 26 -6.14 -1.95 6.65
C LEU A 26 -5.02 -1.45 5.74
N ASP A 27 -4.84 -0.14 5.67
CA ASP A 27 -3.78 0.52 4.91
C ASP A 27 -2.39 0.14 5.45
N ALA A 28 -2.26 -0.11 6.76
CA ALA A 28 -1.03 -0.64 7.35
C ALA A 28 -0.69 -2.06 6.86
N CYS A 29 -1.70 -2.90 6.60
CA CYS A 29 -1.49 -4.20 5.97
C CYS A 29 -1.01 -4.05 4.53
N CYS A 30 -1.62 -3.14 3.77
CA CYS A 30 -1.21 -2.86 2.38
C CYS A 30 0.21 -2.29 2.31
N GLN A 31 0.60 -1.38 3.22
CA GLN A 31 1.96 -0.85 3.32
C GLN A 31 2.99 -1.97 3.53
N LYS A 32 2.72 -2.92 4.43
CA LYS A 32 3.59 -4.08 4.68
C LYS A 32 3.63 -5.02 3.49
N HIS A 33 2.49 -5.24 2.84
CA HIS A 33 2.41 -6.03 1.61
C HIS A 33 3.30 -5.45 0.52
N ASP A 34 3.20 -4.14 0.25
CA ASP A 34 3.96 -3.49 -0.81
C ASP A 34 5.46 -3.57 -0.55
N ALA A 35 5.90 -3.32 0.68
CA ALA A 35 7.30 -3.47 1.08
C ALA A 35 7.80 -4.91 0.91
N CYS A 36 6.97 -5.90 1.26
CA CYS A 36 7.28 -7.32 1.09
C CYS A 36 7.45 -7.70 -0.39
N VAL A 37 6.55 -7.21 -1.25
CA VAL A 37 6.61 -7.48 -2.70
C VAL A 37 7.83 -6.78 -3.30
N GLN A 38 8.10 -5.52 -2.97
CA GLN A 38 9.27 -4.78 -3.46
C GLN A 38 10.59 -5.46 -3.07
N ALA A 39 10.69 -6.03 -1.87
CA ALA A 39 11.87 -6.76 -1.42
C ALA A 39 12.06 -8.14 -2.09
N LYS A 40 11.04 -8.64 -2.78
CA LYS A 40 11.05 -9.93 -3.48
C LYS A 40 11.21 -9.80 -5.00
N GLN A 41 11.27 -8.58 -5.54
CA GLN A 41 11.53 -8.29 -6.95
C GLN A 41 13.03 -8.39 -7.27
#